data_AF-A0A838G800-F1
#
_entry.id   AF-A0A838G800-F1
#
_cell.length_a   1.000
_cell.length_b   1.000
_cell.length_c   1.000
_cell.angle_alpha   90.00
_cell.angle_beta   90.00
_cell.angle_gamma   90.00
#
_symmetry.space_group_name_H-M   'P 1'
#
loop_
_entity.id
_entity.type
_entity.pdbx_description
1 polymer ?
#
loop_
_entity_poly.entity_id
_entity_poly.type
_entity_poly.pdbx_seq_one_letter_code
_entity_poly.pdbx_strand_id
1 'polypeptide(L)'
;MTTEQDGRVAGDPGETAPIPAPPRAPFRPAPYPGSREPEDRPAEEEEMETVPVVPAADRPRVTFTPSRSAVRGLWSNWPLLFPLLAFAIAAAIVPTMTNVATTDDWGYTRAVEILYYDSELVMFPVVAATAIGQVLWGGLFALVFGMELGVMRLSTVVIVGLGGIALYAILRQLGGTRWRSSLGTALYLFNPLSFTLAFTFMTDPHFASWLLIAV
;
A
#
# COMPACT_ATOMS: atom_id res chain seq x y z
N MET A 1 76.17 28.02 27.07
CA MET A 1 76.12 26.97 26.03
C MET A 1 75.15 25.90 26.52
N THR A 2 73.85 26.14 26.49
CA THR A 2 72.89 25.94 25.37
C THR A 2 72.55 24.47 25.14
N THR A 3 71.45 24.03 25.74
CA THR A 3 70.69 22.84 25.35
C THR A 3 69.25 23.31 25.21
N GLU A 4 68.91 23.74 24.00
CA GLU A 4 67.54 24.05 23.58
C GLU A 4 67.36 23.33 22.24
N GLN A 5 66.65 22.20 22.27
CA GLN A 5 66.33 21.42 21.08
C GLN A 5 64.88 21.76 20.73
N ASP A 6 64.73 22.78 19.88
CA ASP A 6 63.47 23.28 19.31
C ASP A 6 62.85 22.19 18.42
N GLY A 7 61.76 21.58 18.92
CA GLY A 7 60.94 20.62 18.20
C GLY A 7 59.99 21.34 17.24
N ARG A 8 60.42 21.56 16.00
CA ARG A 8 59.53 21.94 14.91
C ARG A 8 58.84 20.70 14.35
N VAL A 9 57.63 20.44 14.82
CA VAL A 9 56.67 19.60 14.08
C VAL A 9 55.90 20.53 13.14
N ALA A 10 56.02 20.23 11.85
CA ALA A 10 55.31 20.89 10.77
C ALA A 10 53.79 20.80 10.99
N GLY A 11 53.10 21.93 10.87
CA GLY A 11 51.65 21.99 10.90
C GLY A 11 51.06 21.23 9.71
N ASP A 12 50.08 20.39 10.02
CA ASP A 12 49.25 19.64 9.07
C ASP A 12 48.34 20.62 8.29
N PRO A 13 48.49 20.75 6.96
CA PRO A 13 47.61 21.59 6.15
C PRO A 13 46.38 20.76 5.73
N GLY A 14 45.47 20.50 6.66
CA GLY A 14 44.31 19.65 6.36
C GLY A 14 43.08 19.79 7.26
N GLU A 15 43.17 20.45 8.42
CA GLU A 15 42.04 20.52 9.33
C GLU A 15 41.12 21.72 9.02
N THR A 16 40.21 21.52 8.06
CA THR A 16 39.11 22.47 7.86
C THR A 16 38.16 22.40 9.05
N ALA A 17 38.12 23.48 9.84
CA ALA A 17 37.17 23.64 10.93
C ALA A 17 35.72 23.34 10.47
N PRO A 18 34.90 22.68 11.29
CA PRO A 18 33.51 22.39 10.93
C PRO A 18 32.74 23.69 10.72
N ILE A 19 32.09 23.80 9.55
CA ILE A 19 31.23 24.92 9.20
C ILE A 19 30.09 24.97 10.24
N PRO A 20 29.87 26.10 10.94
CA PRO A 20 28.78 26.21 11.90
C PRO A 20 27.44 26.08 11.18
N ALA A 21 26.56 25.21 11.70
CA ALA A 21 25.23 25.01 11.14
C ALA A 21 24.46 26.35 11.17
N PRO A 22 23.75 26.71 10.08
CA PRO A 22 22.94 27.92 10.07
C PRO A 22 21.83 27.83 11.14
N PRO A 23 21.44 28.96 11.74
CA PRO A 23 20.37 28.98 12.73
C PRO A 23 19.09 28.43 12.10
N ARG A 24 18.45 27.45 12.77
CA ARG A 24 17.16 26.88 12.36
C ARG A 24 16.11 27.98 12.44
N ALA A 25 15.82 28.61 11.31
CA ALA A 25 14.61 29.41 11.19
C ALA A 25 13.40 28.48 11.34
N PRO A 26 12.36 28.85 12.12
CA PRO A 26 11.14 28.07 12.16
C PRO A 26 10.57 27.98 10.74
N PHE A 27 10.25 26.76 10.31
CA PHE A 27 9.64 26.50 9.02
C PHE A 27 8.30 27.25 8.95
N ARG A 28 8.25 28.33 8.18
CA ARG A 28 6.99 28.96 7.75
C ARG A 28 6.61 28.33 6.42
N PRO A 29 5.50 27.55 6.33
CA PRO A 29 5.00 27.10 5.04
C PRO A 29 4.69 28.32 4.17
N ALA A 30 5.05 28.24 2.89
CA ALA A 30 4.66 29.25 1.92
C ALA A 30 3.12 29.34 1.86
N PRO A 31 2.52 30.54 1.78
CA PRO A 31 1.08 30.68 1.59
C PRO A 31 0.64 29.92 0.34
N TYR A 32 -0.43 29.12 0.45
CA TYR A 32 -1.00 28.41 -0.69
C TYR A 32 -1.36 29.42 -1.80
N PRO A 33 -0.88 29.23 -3.05
CA PRO A 33 -1.33 30.03 -4.18
C PRO A 33 -2.85 29.84 -4.34
N GLY A 34 -3.63 30.88 -4.05
CA GLY A 34 -5.09 30.84 -4.08
C GLY A 34 -5.79 31.02 -2.73
N SER A 35 -5.06 31.18 -1.62
CA SER A 35 -5.62 31.66 -0.36
C SER A 35 -5.94 33.15 -0.43
N ARG A 36 -6.99 33.51 -1.17
CA ARG A 36 -7.62 34.83 -1.03
C ARG A 36 -8.26 34.87 0.35
N GLU A 37 -7.98 35.92 1.11
CA GLU A 37 -8.79 36.26 2.29
C GLU A 37 -10.26 36.31 1.86
N PRO A 38 -11.20 35.81 2.69
CA PRO A 38 -12.60 35.79 2.34
C PRO A 38 -13.07 37.23 2.15
N GLU A 39 -13.22 37.62 0.89
CA GLU A 39 -13.88 38.84 0.49
C GLU A 39 -15.33 38.76 0.98
N ASP A 40 -15.73 39.72 1.82
CA ASP A 40 -17.10 39.89 2.34
C ASP A 40 -18.08 40.04 1.17
N ARG A 41 -18.48 38.92 0.59
CA ARG A 41 -19.60 38.85 -0.34
C ARG A 41 -20.89 38.81 0.49
N PRO A 42 -21.84 39.73 0.27
CA PRO A 42 -23.14 39.62 0.90
C PRO A 42 -23.79 38.30 0.50
N ALA A 43 -24.46 37.67 1.46
CA ALA A 43 -25.17 36.42 1.28
C ALA A 43 -26.27 36.61 0.23
N GLU A 44 -26.02 36.18 -1.00
CA GLU A 44 -27.09 35.88 -1.94
C GLU A 44 -27.76 34.60 -1.42
N GLU A 45 -29.04 34.71 -1.05
CA GLU A 45 -29.87 33.58 -0.69
C GLU A 45 -30.00 32.67 -1.92
N GLU A 46 -29.14 31.65 -2.02
CA GLU A 46 -29.37 30.52 -2.92
C GLU A 46 -30.66 29.84 -2.47
N GLU A 47 -31.74 30.16 -3.17
CA GLU A 47 -33.02 29.45 -3.07
C GLU A 47 -32.73 27.98 -3.39
N MET A 48 -32.66 27.15 -2.35
CA MET A 48 -32.47 25.70 -2.47
C MET A 48 -33.62 25.14 -3.29
N GLU A 49 -33.36 24.93 -4.59
CA GLU A 49 -34.24 24.17 -5.47
C GLU A 49 -34.42 22.80 -4.82
N THR A 50 -35.61 22.56 -4.28
CA THR A 50 -35.93 21.34 -3.55
C THR A 50 -35.83 20.17 -4.52
N VAL A 51 -34.73 19.41 -4.43
CA VAL A 51 -34.57 18.15 -5.16
C VAL A 51 -35.74 17.25 -4.77
N PRO A 52 -36.56 16.77 -5.72
CA PRO A 52 -37.69 15.94 -5.41
C PRO A 52 -37.22 14.67 -4.67
N VAL A 53 -37.71 14.48 -3.46
CA VAL A 53 -37.46 13.28 -2.65
C VAL A 53 -38.13 12.11 -3.36
N VAL A 54 -37.34 11.29 -4.07
CA VAL A 54 -37.83 10.06 -4.69
C VAL A 54 -38.34 9.14 -3.57
N PRO A 55 -39.64 8.77 -3.56
CA PRO A 55 -40.20 7.93 -2.51
C PRO A 55 -39.45 6.59 -2.45
N ALA A 56 -39.13 6.16 -1.22
CA ALA A 56 -38.28 4.99 -0.94
C ALA A 56 -38.82 3.64 -1.44
N ALA A 57 -40.00 3.62 -2.08
CA ALA A 57 -40.73 2.42 -2.46
C ALA A 57 -40.15 1.67 -3.67
N ASP A 58 -39.33 2.33 -4.51
CA ASP A 58 -38.89 1.77 -5.80
C ASP A 58 -37.41 1.35 -5.88
N ARG A 59 -36.73 1.22 -4.74
CA ARG A 59 -35.36 0.70 -4.75
C ARG A 59 -35.41 -0.81 -5.02
N PRO A 60 -34.86 -1.33 -6.14
CA PRO A 60 -34.80 -2.76 -6.38
C PRO A 60 -34.04 -3.41 -5.22
N ARG A 61 -34.70 -4.31 -4.49
CA ARG A 61 -34.04 -5.12 -3.47
C ARG A 61 -33.08 -6.05 -4.19
N VAL A 62 -31.79 -5.72 -4.17
CA VAL A 62 -30.74 -6.63 -4.59
C VAL A 62 -30.71 -7.78 -3.58
N THR A 63 -31.43 -8.85 -3.88
CA THR A 63 -31.38 -10.09 -3.10
C THR A 63 -30.10 -10.82 -3.43
N PHE A 64 -29.06 -10.60 -2.61
CA PHE A 64 -27.86 -11.42 -2.63
C PHE A 64 -28.24 -12.84 -2.23
N THR A 65 -28.32 -13.75 -3.20
CA THR A 65 -28.53 -15.16 -2.93
C THR A 65 -27.15 -15.80 -2.87
N PRO A 66 -26.57 -16.08 -1.68
CA PRO A 66 -25.27 -16.72 -1.61
C PRO A 66 -25.39 -18.12 -2.23
N SER A 67 -24.79 -18.29 -3.40
CA SER A 67 -24.73 -19.58 -4.08
C SER A 67 -23.93 -20.54 -3.22
N ARG A 68 -24.63 -21.50 -2.59
CA ARG A 68 -24.06 -22.55 -1.72
C ARG A 68 -23.07 -23.49 -2.44
N SER A 69 -22.75 -23.26 -3.72
CA SER A 69 -21.86 -24.09 -4.53
C SER A 69 -20.36 -23.78 -4.37
N ALA A 70 -19.99 -22.64 -3.77
CA ALA A 70 -18.61 -22.14 -3.78
C ALA A 70 -17.59 -23.07 -3.11
N VAL A 71 -17.98 -23.75 -2.02
CA VAL A 71 -17.03 -24.51 -1.17
C VAL A 71 -16.76 -25.92 -1.71
N ARG A 72 -17.71 -26.54 -2.42
CA ARG A 72 -17.57 -27.94 -2.90
C ARG A 72 -16.66 -28.07 -4.14
N GLY A 73 -16.34 -26.96 -4.80
CA GLY A 73 -15.50 -26.92 -6.01
C GLY A 73 -13.98 -26.88 -5.76
N LEU A 74 -13.52 -26.58 -4.54
CA LEU A 74 -12.11 -26.28 -4.28
C LEU A 74 -11.17 -27.46 -4.58
N TRP A 75 -11.54 -28.66 -4.16
CA TRP A 75 -10.77 -29.90 -4.42
C TRP A 75 -10.75 -30.31 -5.89
N SER A 76 -11.72 -29.82 -6.68
CA SER A 76 -11.77 -30.07 -8.12
C SER A 76 -10.91 -29.12 -8.94
N ASN A 77 -10.40 -28.03 -8.34
CA ASN A 77 -9.64 -26.97 -9.00
C ASN A 77 -8.13 -27.12 -8.81
N TRP A 78 -7.65 -28.36 -8.70
CA TRP A 78 -6.22 -28.67 -8.51
C TRP A 78 -5.23 -27.94 -9.44
N PRO A 79 -5.58 -27.55 -10.70
CA PRO A 79 -4.64 -26.78 -11.52
C PRO A 79 -4.27 -25.42 -10.89
N LEU A 80 -5.16 -24.80 -10.11
CA LEU A 80 -4.91 -23.55 -9.39
C LEU A 80 -3.74 -23.68 -8.39
N LEU A 81 -3.46 -24.89 -7.89
CA LEU A 81 -2.37 -25.10 -6.96
C LEU A 81 -1.01 -24.82 -7.61
N PHE A 82 -0.85 -25.01 -8.92
CA PHE A 82 0.44 -24.75 -9.58
C PHE A 82 0.88 -23.29 -9.53
N PRO A 83 0.09 -22.30 -10.03
CA PRO A 83 0.51 -20.91 -9.96
C PRO A 83 0.63 -20.42 -8.51
N LEU A 84 -0.23 -20.86 -7.60
CA LEU A 84 -0.15 -20.47 -6.19
C LEU A 84 1.09 -21.04 -5.50
N LEU A 85 1.42 -22.32 -5.73
CA LEU A 85 2.60 -22.93 -5.17
C LEU A 85 3.87 -22.30 -5.74
N ALA A 86 3.91 -22.08 -7.06
CA ALA A 86 5.05 -21.40 -7.69
C ALA A 86 5.22 -19.98 -7.14
N PHE A 87 4.12 -19.27 -6.88
CA PHE A 87 4.16 -17.92 -6.31
C PHE A 87 4.60 -17.92 -4.84
N ALA A 88 4.15 -18.91 -4.05
CA ALA A 88 4.62 -19.11 -2.69
C ALA A 88 6.12 -19.46 -2.63
N ILE A 89 6.60 -20.32 -3.55
CA ILE A 89 8.03 -20.62 -3.69
C ILE A 89 8.80 -19.35 -4.06
N ALA A 90 8.29 -18.55 -4.99
CA ALA A 90 8.91 -17.28 -5.35
C ALA A 90 9.01 -16.33 -4.13
N ALA A 91 7.96 -16.28 -3.29
CA ALA A 91 7.98 -15.48 -2.07
C ALA A 91 8.96 -15.96 -0.99
N ALA A 92 9.35 -17.23 -1.03
CA ALA A 92 10.40 -17.79 -0.17
C ALA A 92 11.81 -17.54 -0.73
N ILE A 93 11.96 -17.44 -2.05
CA ILE A 93 13.24 -17.13 -2.72
C ILE A 93 13.54 -15.63 -2.66
N VAL A 94 12.54 -14.80 -2.92
CA VAL A 94 12.66 -13.34 -2.79
C VAL A 94 12.74 -13.03 -1.30
N PRO A 95 13.73 -12.24 -0.84
CA PRO A 95 13.95 -11.97 0.58
C PRO A 95 12.90 -11.01 1.16
N THR A 96 11.66 -11.51 1.29
CA THR A 96 10.48 -10.76 1.72
C THR A 96 10.62 -10.20 3.13
N MET A 97 11.38 -10.85 4.01
CA MET A 97 11.55 -10.47 5.41
C MET A 97 12.69 -9.45 5.67
N THR A 98 13.44 -9.03 4.65
CA THR A 98 14.57 -8.11 4.85
C THR A 98 14.10 -6.70 5.16
N ASN A 99 14.32 -6.18 6.37
CA ASN A 99 13.81 -4.87 6.80
C ASN A 99 14.47 -3.64 6.12
N VAL A 100 14.25 -3.49 4.82
CA VAL A 100 14.71 -2.41 3.95
C VAL A 100 13.53 -1.94 3.10
N ALA A 101 13.30 -0.64 3.01
CA ALA A 101 12.31 -0.07 2.09
C ALA A 101 12.84 -0.21 0.65
N THR A 102 12.01 -0.73 -0.25
CA THR A 102 12.46 -1.01 -1.63
C THR A 102 12.11 0.13 -2.58
N THR A 103 11.11 0.94 -2.25
CA THR A 103 10.56 2.01 -3.09
C THR A 103 9.90 3.07 -2.20
N ASP A 104 8.80 3.70 -2.62
CA ASP A 104 8.01 4.63 -1.79
C ASP A 104 7.13 3.89 -0.74
N ASP A 105 7.42 2.62 -0.48
CA ASP A 105 6.69 1.76 0.44
C ASP A 105 6.80 2.20 1.90
N TRP A 106 7.83 2.99 2.22
CA TRP A 106 8.03 3.63 3.52
C TRP A 106 6.85 4.54 3.93
N GLY A 107 6.24 5.26 2.98
CA GLY A 107 5.14 6.19 3.27
C GLY A 107 3.88 5.47 3.69
N TYR A 108 3.53 4.38 2.99
CA TYR A 108 2.39 3.52 3.34
C TYR A 108 2.65 2.75 4.63
N THR A 109 3.88 2.28 4.83
CA THR A 109 4.29 1.61 6.07
C THR A 109 4.15 2.54 7.28
N ARG A 110 4.50 3.82 7.14
CA ARG A 110 4.35 4.80 8.22
C ARG A 110 2.89 5.00 8.62
N ALA A 111 1.95 4.96 7.69
CA ALA A 111 0.52 5.02 8.01
C ALA A 111 0.07 3.79 8.83
N VAL A 112 0.58 2.60 8.52
CA VAL A 112 0.34 1.38 9.31
C VAL A 112 0.97 1.48 10.69
N GLU A 113 2.19 2.03 10.78
CA GLU A 113 2.90 2.21 12.04
C GLU A 113 2.15 3.12 13.01
N ILE A 114 1.61 4.24 12.53
CA ILE A 114 0.77 5.15 13.32
C ILE A 114 -0.51 4.43 13.76
N LEU A 115 -1.15 3.68 12.85
CA LEU A 115 -2.31 2.88 13.22
C LEU A 115 -1.98 1.84 14.29
N TYR A 116 -0.81 1.20 14.22
CA TYR A 116 -0.40 0.14 15.14
C TYR A 116 -0.04 0.66 16.54
N TYR A 117 0.73 1.76 16.63
CA TYR A 117 1.18 2.30 17.93
C TYR A 117 0.20 3.31 18.53
N ASP A 118 -0.35 4.20 17.70
CA ASP A 118 -1.15 5.34 18.17
C ASP A 118 -2.66 5.07 18.03
N SER A 119 -3.07 3.98 17.37
CA SER A 119 -4.47 3.65 17.06
C SER A 119 -5.19 4.73 16.25
N GLU A 120 -4.43 5.56 15.53
CA GLU A 120 -4.94 6.63 14.69
C GLU A 120 -4.81 6.27 13.21
N LEU A 121 -5.88 6.50 12.45
CA LEU A 121 -5.86 6.31 11.00
C LEU A 121 -5.47 7.62 10.30
N VAL A 122 -4.17 7.76 10.02
CA VAL A 122 -3.62 8.94 9.33
C VAL A 122 -3.28 8.60 7.88
N MET A 123 -3.75 9.41 6.93
CA MET A 123 -3.43 9.29 5.51
C MET A 123 -2.62 10.52 5.09
N PHE A 124 -1.39 10.29 4.65
CA PHE A 124 -0.53 11.36 4.17
C PHE A 124 -0.95 11.80 2.76
N PRO A 125 -0.92 13.09 2.40
CA PRO A 125 -1.28 13.54 1.05
C PRO A 125 -0.46 12.90 -0.08
N VAL A 126 0.78 12.52 0.22
CA VAL A 126 1.69 11.81 -0.71
C VAL A 126 1.28 10.34 -0.92
N VAL A 127 0.46 9.80 -0.02
CA VAL A 127 -0.12 8.46 -0.05
C VAL A 127 -1.59 8.61 -0.51
N ALA A 128 -1.91 8.12 -1.70
CA ALA A 128 -3.24 8.27 -2.27
C ALA A 128 -4.35 7.75 -1.30
N ALA A 129 -5.51 8.41 -1.27
CA ALA A 129 -6.66 8.05 -0.42
C ALA A 129 -7.16 6.60 -0.62
N THR A 130 -6.71 5.92 -1.67
CA THR A 130 -6.96 4.50 -1.93
C THR A 130 -6.23 3.56 -0.96
N ALA A 131 -5.35 4.06 -0.08
CA ALA A 131 -4.57 3.25 0.84
C ALA A 131 -5.32 2.77 2.09
N ILE A 132 -6.56 3.21 2.36
CA ILE A 132 -7.28 2.82 3.60
C ILE A 132 -7.37 1.31 3.77
N GLY A 133 -7.82 0.59 2.73
CA GLY A 133 -7.92 -0.87 2.78
C GLY A 133 -6.57 -1.56 2.94
N GLN A 134 -5.52 -1.03 2.31
CA GLN A 134 -4.15 -1.50 2.46
C GLN A 134 -3.64 -1.29 3.90
N VAL A 135 -3.87 -0.12 4.50
CA VAL A 135 -3.40 0.21 5.84
C VAL A 135 -4.08 -0.66 6.90
N LEU A 136 -5.39 -0.89 6.77
CA LEU A 136 -6.11 -1.80 7.66
C LEU A 136 -5.63 -3.24 7.53
N TRP A 137 -5.39 -3.71 6.29
CA TRP A 137 -4.85 -5.04 6.03
C TRP A 137 -3.42 -5.22 6.57
N GLY A 138 -2.54 -4.24 6.33
CA GLY A 138 -1.19 -4.21 6.89
C GLY A 138 -1.22 -4.17 8.42
N GLY A 139 -2.12 -3.39 9.02
CA GLY A 139 -2.33 -3.32 10.47
C GLY A 139 -2.71 -4.68 11.06
N LEU A 140 -3.59 -5.44 10.40
CA LEU A 140 -3.92 -6.81 10.82
C LEU A 140 -2.68 -7.72 10.84
N PHE A 141 -1.81 -7.62 9.83
CA PHE A 141 -0.56 -8.37 9.80
C PHE A 141 0.43 -7.91 10.88
N ALA A 142 0.51 -6.60 11.12
CA ALA A 142 1.34 -6.04 12.18
C ALA A 142 0.90 -6.50 13.57
N LEU A 143 -0.41 -6.66 13.81
CA LEU A 143 -0.94 -7.22 15.07
C LEU A 143 -0.54 -8.68 15.30
N VAL A 144 -0.42 -9.48 14.23
CA VAL A 144 -0.11 -10.91 14.34
C VAL A 144 1.40 -11.17 14.39
N PHE A 145 2.18 -10.43 13.58
CA PHE A 145 3.62 -10.70 13.38
C PHE A 145 4.55 -9.60 13.91
N GLY A 146 4.00 -8.46 14.36
CA GLY A 146 4.75 -7.27 14.75
C GLY A 146 4.94 -6.27 13.62
N MET A 147 5.32 -5.04 13.98
CA MET A 147 5.53 -3.95 13.04
C MET A 147 6.92 -4.05 12.38
N GLU A 148 6.98 -4.64 11.19
CA GLU A 148 8.20 -4.74 10.39
C GLU A 148 7.92 -4.48 8.90
N LEU A 149 8.92 -3.96 8.17
CA LEU A 149 8.82 -3.78 6.71
C LEU A 149 8.65 -5.13 5.99
N GLY A 150 9.27 -6.19 6.52
CA GLY A 150 9.09 -7.55 6.01
C GLY A 150 7.65 -8.05 6.09
N VAL A 151 6.99 -7.76 7.19
CA VAL A 151 5.58 -8.11 7.43
C VAL A 151 4.66 -7.36 6.48
N MET A 152 4.97 -6.10 6.15
CA MET A 152 4.20 -5.33 5.16
C MET A 152 4.24 -6.00 3.78
N ARG A 153 5.42 -6.42 3.32
CA ARG A 153 5.54 -7.16 2.04
C ARG A 153 4.85 -8.51 2.10
N LEU A 154 4.93 -9.23 3.22
CA LEU A 154 4.20 -10.47 3.40
C LEU A 154 2.69 -10.25 3.23
N SER A 155 2.16 -9.17 3.81
CA SER A 155 0.75 -8.81 3.68
C SER A 155 0.37 -8.58 2.20
N THR A 156 1.25 -7.96 1.40
CA THR A 156 1.05 -7.78 -0.05
C THR A 156 1.05 -9.12 -0.79
N VAL A 157 2.03 -9.99 -0.52
CA VAL A 157 2.10 -11.32 -1.14
C VAL A 157 0.81 -12.09 -0.88
N VAL A 158 0.31 -12.04 0.37
CA VAL A 158 -0.93 -12.74 0.73
C VAL A 158 -2.13 -12.16 -0.02
N ILE A 159 -2.34 -10.83 -0.04
CA ILE A 159 -3.50 -10.24 -0.70
C ILE A 159 -3.46 -10.46 -2.22
N VAL A 160 -2.27 -10.41 -2.85
CA VAL A 160 -2.10 -10.72 -4.28
C VAL A 160 -2.41 -12.19 -4.57
N GLY A 161 -1.98 -13.10 -3.69
CA GLY A 161 -2.38 -14.51 -3.77
C GLY A 161 -3.89 -14.70 -3.71
N LEU A 162 -4.57 -14.00 -2.79
CA LEU A 162 -6.03 -14.00 -2.67
C LEU A 162 -6.70 -13.39 -3.92
N GLY A 163 -6.17 -12.30 -4.47
CA GLY A 163 -6.60 -11.72 -5.73
C GLY A 163 -6.47 -12.71 -6.90
N GLY A 164 -5.38 -13.48 -6.95
CA GLY A 164 -5.19 -14.55 -7.93
C GLY A 164 -6.23 -15.68 -7.82
N ILE A 165 -6.63 -16.04 -6.59
CA ILE A 165 -7.73 -17.00 -6.34
C ILE A 165 -9.07 -16.43 -6.80
N ALA A 166 -9.33 -15.15 -6.51
CA ALA A 166 -10.55 -14.48 -6.96
C ALA A 166 -10.63 -14.39 -8.49
N LEU A 167 -9.53 -14.02 -9.16
CA LEU A 167 -9.43 -14.04 -10.62
C LEU A 167 -9.69 -15.43 -11.19
N TYR A 168 -9.16 -16.48 -10.56
CA TYR A 168 -9.45 -17.86 -10.98
C TYR A 168 -10.96 -18.13 -10.92
N ALA A 169 -11.61 -17.76 -9.80
CA ALA A 169 -13.04 -17.96 -9.62
C ALA A 169 -13.85 -17.20 -10.69
N ILE A 170 -13.52 -15.94 -10.98
CA ILE A 170 -14.13 -15.13 -12.04
C ILE A 170 -13.97 -15.84 -13.40
N LEU A 171 -12.75 -16.27 -13.76
CA LEU A 171 -12.50 -16.97 -15.02
C LEU A 171 -13.29 -18.29 -15.12
N ARG A 172 -13.53 -18.98 -13.99
CA ARG A 172 -14.38 -20.17 -13.94
C ARG A 172 -15.86 -19.83 -14.10
N GLN A 173 -16.31 -18.71 -13.56
CA GLN A 173 -17.68 -18.21 -13.73
C GLN A 173 -17.97 -17.79 -15.18
N LEU A 174 -16.97 -17.22 -15.88
CA LEU A 174 -17.06 -16.90 -17.31
C LEU A 174 -17.02 -18.13 -18.24
N GLY A 175 -17.00 -19.35 -17.69
CA GLY A 175 -17.00 -20.58 -18.48
C GLY A 175 -15.61 -21.06 -18.94
N GLY A 176 -14.53 -20.42 -18.48
CA GLY A 176 -13.16 -20.87 -18.76
C GLY A 176 -12.88 -22.25 -18.18
N THR A 177 -12.17 -23.13 -18.90
CA THR A 177 -11.79 -24.46 -18.39
C THR A 177 -10.79 -24.32 -17.24
N ARG A 178 -10.68 -25.34 -16.36
CA ARG A 178 -9.78 -25.30 -15.18
C ARG A 178 -8.33 -24.92 -15.55
N TRP A 179 -7.82 -25.45 -16.65
CA TRP A 179 -6.48 -25.15 -17.15
C TRP A 179 -6.36 -23.73 -17.70
N ARG A 180 -7.34 -23.26 -18.48
CA ARG A 180 -7.33 -21.89 -19.02
C ARG A 180 -7.46 -20.85 -17.91
N SER A 181 -8.34 -21.09 -16.93
CA SER A 181 -8.46 -20.22 -15.75
C SER A 181 -7.18 -20.21 -14.93
N SER A 182 -6.54 -21.38 -14.74
CA SER A 182 -5.25 -21.46 -14.05
C SER A 182 -4.14 -20.74 -14.79
N LEU A 183 -4.12 -20.83 -16.12
CA LEU A 183 -3.17 -20.09 -16.95
C LEU A 183 -3.40 -18.59 -16.81
N GLY A 184 -4.66 -18.12 -16.82
CA GLY A 184 -4.99 -16.71 -16.56
C GLY A 184 -4.50 -16.23 -15.20
N THR A 185 -4.69 -17.03 -14.14
CA THR A 185 -4.13 -16.73 -12.81
C THR A 185 -2.60 -16.69 -12.82
N ALA A 186 -1.94 -17.64 -13.52
CA ALA A 186 -0.49 -17.63 -13.66
C ALA A 186 -0.01 -16.37 -14.39
N LEU A 187 -0.68 -15.96 -15.46
CA LEU A 187 -0.36 -14.72 -16.20
C LEU A 187 -0.49 -13.49 -15.30
N TYR A 188 -1.52 -13.44 -14.44
CA TYR A 188 -1.67 -12.35 -13.48
C TYR A 188 -0.53 -12.34 -12.44
N LEU A 189 -0.24 -13.47 -11.79
CA LEU A 189 0.77 -13.55 -10.73
C LEU A 189 2.21 -13.37 -11.24
N PHE A 190 2.50 -13.84 -12.45
CA PHE A 190 3.84 -13.84 -13.04
C PHE A 190 4.02 -12.81 -14.16
N ASN A 191 3.06 -11.91 -14.36
CA ASN A 191 3.29 -10.70 -15.14
C ASN A 191 4.42 -9.89 -14.46
N PRO A 192 5.48 -9.46 -15.16
CA PRO A 192 6.60 -8.74 -14.57
C PRO A 192 6.20 -7.57 -13.67
N LEU A 193 5.14 -6.83 -14.04
CA LEU A 193 4.65 -5.69 -13.26
C LEU A 193 3.99 -6.15 -11.96
N SER A 194 3.02 -7.07 -12.06
CA SER A 194 2.31 -7.62 -10.90
C SER A 194 3.26 -8.36 -9.96
N PHE A 195 4.19 -9.15 -10.50
CA PHE A 195 5.16 -9.91 -9.73
C PHE A 195 6.11 -8.98 -8.95
N THR A 196 6.66 -7.96 -9.61
CA THR A 196 7.57 -7.01 -8.94
C THR A 196 6.84 -6.25 -7.82
N LEU A 197 5.61 -5.79 -8.08
CA LEU A 197 4.82 -5.06 -7.09
C LEU A 197 4.31 -5.95 -5.95
N ALA A 198 4.12 -7.25 -6.18
CA ALA A 198 3.70 -8.16 -5.11
C ALA A 198 4.73 -8.27 -3.97
N PHE A 199 5.99 -7.91 -4.24
CA PHE A 199 7.07 -7.88 -3.25
C PHE A 199 7.39 -6.47 -2.74
N THR A 200 6.49 -5.51 -2.91
CA THR A 200 6.55 -4.18 -2.30
C THR A 200 5.31 -3.94 -1.43
N PHE A 201 5.23 -2.81 -0.72
CA PHE A 201 4.00 -2.38 -0.02
C PHE A 201 3.38 -1.16 -0.72
N MET A 202 3.17 -1.28 -2.04
CA MET A 202 2.49 -0.30 -2.88
C MET A 202 0.97 -0.47 -2.87
N THR A 203 0.23 0.60 -3.20
CA THR A 203 -1.25 0.56 -3.26
C THR A 203 -1.78 -0.26 -4.42
N ASP A 204 -1.12 -0.27 -5.58
CA ASP A 204 -1.56 -0.95 -6.80
C ASP A 204 -1.89 -2.45 -6.61
N PRO A 205 -0.99 -3.29 -6.05
CA PRO A 205 -1.28 -4.71 -5.87
C PRO A 205 -2.43 -4.95 -4.86
N HIS A 206 -2.54 -4.12 -3.83
CA HIS A 206 -3.65 -4.19 -2.86
C HIS A 206 -4.97 -3.83 -3.53
N PHE A 207 -5.02 -2.69 -4.23
CA PHE A 207 -6.22 -2.22 -4.92
C PHE A 207 -6.71 -3.23 -5.97
N ALA A 208 -5.80 -3.72 -6.82
CA ALA A 208 -6.15 -4.71 -7.84
C ALA A 208 -6.71 -6.00 -7.22
N SER A 209 -6.13 -6.45 -6.11
CA SER A 209 -6.59 -7.67 -5.41
C SER A 209 -7.95 -7.47 -4.76
N TRP A 210 -8.18 -6.34 -4.09
CA TRP A 210 -9.48 -6.01 -3.52
C TRP A 210 -10.56 -5.91 -4.59
N LEU A 211 -10.24 -5.30 -5.74
CA LEU A 211 -11.16 -5.20 -6.87
C LEU A 211 -11.53 -6.59 -7.41
N LEU A 212 -10.56 -7.50 -7.55
CA LEU A 212 -10.83 -8.87 -7.99
C LEU A 212 -11.69 -9.64 -6.98
N ILE A 213 -11.47 -9.42 -5.68
CA ILE A 213 -12.23 -10.09 -4.61
C ILE A 213 -13.69 -9.59 -4.55
N ALA A 214 -13.94 -8.34 -4.95
CA ALA A 214 -15.25 -7.72 -4.86
C ALA A 214 -16.27 -8.19 -5.92
N VAL A 215 -15.82 -8.88 -6.98
CA VAL A 215 -16.64 -9.34 -8.11
C VAL A 215 -17.16 -10.76 -7.89
#